data_AF-A0A9E4TIU9-F1
#
_entry.id   AF-A0A9E4TIU9-F1
#
_cell.length_a   1.000
_cell.length_b   1.000
_cell.length_c   1.000
_cell.angle_alpha   90.00
_cell.angle_beta   90.00
_cell.angle_gamma   90.00
#
_symmetry.space_group_name_H-M   'P 1'
#
loop_
_entity.id
_entity.type
_entity.pdbx_description
1 polymer ?
#
loop_
_entity_poly.entity_id
_entity_poly.type
_entity_poly.pdbx_seq_one_letter_code
_entity_poly.pdbx_strand_id
1 'polypeptide(L)'
;MSGKVIVVVADLDNAAHGEINVMESQEEAAQLVETLIESGYDQARVRAFAAEEFNIRVYHRPVVALTTAADADAGEEPEAANAGGEVDLEEDVPAASAKPAASLLTMEAASEPFMRNGLRFSAQFGPA
;
A
#
# COMPACT_ATOMS: atom_id res chain seq x y z
N MET A 1 -25.84 17.35 -4.77
CA MET A 1 -25.02 16.11 -4.81
C MET A 1 -23.86 16.40 -5.75
N SER A 2 -22.67 16.72 -5.23
CA SER A 2 -21.45 16.77 -6.06
C SER A 2 -21.03 15.31 -6.24
N GLY A 3 -21.39 14.74 -7.39
CA GLY A 3 -21.06 13.37 -7.75
C GLY A 3 -19.79 13.37 -8.56
N LYS A 4 -18.64 13.50 -7.89
CA LYS A 4 -17.35 13.45 -8.58
C LYS A 4 -17.23 12.12 -9.34
N VAL A 5 -16.58 12.15 -10.49
CA VAL A 5 -16.31 10.96 -11.29
C VAL A 5 -14.81 10.84 -11.46
N ILE A 6 -14.30 9.63 -11.25
CA ILE A 6 -12.90 9.30 -11.46
C ILE A 6 -12.80 8.52 -12.76
N VAL A 7 -12.08 9.06 -13.74
CA VAL A 7 -11.75 8.40 -15.00
C VAL A 7 -10.31 7.91 -14.90
N VAL A 8 -10.11 6.61 -15.02
CA VAL A 8 -8.80 5.96 -15.01
C VAL A 8 -8.47 5.49 -16.42
N VAL A 9 -7.29 5.86 -16.90
CA VAL A 9 -6.71 5.37 -18.16
C VAL A 9 -5.52 4.49 -17.81
N ALA A 10 -5.71 3.18 -17.92
CA ALA A 10 -4.67 2.20 -17.60
C ALA A 10 -3.70 2.03 -18.77
N ASP A 11 -2.40 1.90 -18.44
CA ASP A 11 -1.45 1.27 -19.34
C ASP A 11 -1.53 -0.25 -19.15
N LEU A 12 -1.91 -0.98 -20.21
CA LEU A 12 -2.03 -2.45 -20.14
C LEU A 12 -0.67 -3.13 -20.14
N ASP A 13 0.35 -2.45 -20.66
CA ASP A 13 1.70 -2.99 -20.76
C ASP A 13 2.50 -2.73 -19.47
N ASN A 14 2.12 -1.72 -18.68
CA ASN A 14 2.77 -1.38 -17.42
C ASN A 14 1.77 -0.96 -16.33
N ALA A 15 1.51 -1.86 -15.38
CA ALA A 15 0.59 -1.62 -14.27
C ALA A 15 1.01 -0.48 -13.30
N ALA A 16 2.28 -0.03 -13.35
CA ALA A 16 2.74 1.12 -12.56
C ALA A 16 2.47 2.47 -13.26
N HIS A 17 2.02 2.44 -14.51
CA HIS A 17 1.70 3.63 -15.29
C HIS A 17 0.21 3.68 -15.62
N GLY A 18 -0.33 4.89 -15.53
CA GLY A 18 -1.72 5.17 -15.78
C GLY A 18 -2.05 6.60 -15.38
N GLU A 19 -3.15 7.10 -15.91
CA GLU A 19 -3.64 8.44 -15.64
C GLU A 19 -4.94 8.36 -14.84
N ILE A 20 -5.08 9.24 -13.84
CA ILE A 20 -6.29 9.36 -13.03
C ILE A 20 -6.80 10.79 -13.15
N ASN A 21 -7.95 10.94 -13.78
CA ASN A 21 -8.66 12.21 -13.92
C ASN A 21 -9.85 12.25 -12.97
N VAL A 22 -9.96 13.33 -12.19
CA VAL A 22 -11.09 13.53 -11.27
C VAL A 22 -11.90 14.72 -11.77
N MET A 23 -13.18 14.48 -12.02
CA MET A 23 -14.08 15.45 -12.63
C MET A 23 -15.24 15.73 -11.67
N GLU A 24 -15.77 16.95 -11.69
CA GLU A 24 -16.82 17.39 -10.78
C GLU A 24 -18.22 16.98 -11.26
N SER A 25 -18.36 16.61 -12.54
CA SER A 25 -19.63 16.20 -13.15
C SER A 25 -19.51 14.93 -14.00
N GLN A 26 -20.62 14.22 -14.14
CA GLN A 26 -20.73 13.07 -15.05
C GLN A 26 -20.63 13.48 -16.52
N GLU A 27 -21.09 14.68 -16.87
CA GLU A 27 -21.11 15.19 -18.25
C GLU A 27 -19.68 15.43 -18.77
N GLU A 28 -18.84 16.08 -17.95
CA GLU A 28 -17.42 16.27 -18.27
C GLU A 28 -16.68 14.93 -18.38
N ALA A 29 -16.97 13.97 -17.50
CA ALA A 29 -16.38 12.64 -17.55
C ALA A 29 -16.79 11.86 -18.80
N ALA A 30 -18.05 11.94 -19.22
CA ALA A 30 -18.52 11.33 -20.45
C ALA A 30 -17.80 11.91 -21.67
N GLN A 31 -17.69 13.24 -21.74
CA GLN A 31 -17.01 13.91 -22.86
C GLN A 31 -15.52 13.55 -22.94
N LEU A 32 -14.84 13.42 -21.79
CA LEU A 32 -13.45 12.95 -21.75
C LEU A 32 -13.33 11.51 -22.24
N VAL A 33 -14.17 10.60 -21.77
CA VAL A 33 -14.16 9.20 -22.19
C VAL A 33 -14.43 9.06 -23.69
N GLU A 34 -15.39 9.81 -24.23
CA GLU A 34 -15.65 9.86 -25.67
C GLU A 34 -14.43 10.34 -26.46
N THR A 35 -13.82 11.45 -26.04
CA THR A 35 -12.60 11.99 -26.68
C THR A 35 -11.44 10.99 -26.66
N LEU A 36 -11.27 10.25 -25.56
CA LEU A 36 -10.24 9.22 -25.46
C LEU A 36 -10.50 8.07 -26.43
N ILE A 37 -11.74 7.59 -26.52
CA ILE A 37 -12.09 6.51 -27.45
C ILE A 37 -11.94 6.98 -28.91
N GLU A 38 -12.39 8.19 -29.24
CA GLU A 38 -12.26 8.78 -30.58
C GLU A 38 -10.81 9.01 -31.01
N SER A 39 -9.92 9.32 -30.05
CA SER A 39 -8.48 9.45 -30.31
C SER A 39 -7.75 8.10 -30.45
N GLY A 40 -8.46 6.97 -30.28
CA GLY A 40 -7.94 5.63 -30.53
C GLY A 40 -7.51 4.86 -29.28
N TYR A 41 -7.86 5.34 -28.08
CA TYR A 41 -7.67 4.53 -26.87
C TYR A 41 -8.61 3.31 -26.92
N ASP A 42 -8.07 2.15 -26.55
CA ASP A 42 -8.87 0.95 -26.37
C ASP A 42 -9.84 1.15 -25.19
N GLN A 43 -11.12 0.84 -25.41
CA GLN A 43 -12.17 0.90 -24.40
C GLN A 43 -11.84 0.08 -23.15
N ALA A 44 -11.10 -1.04 -23.28
CA ALA A 44 -10.69 -1.85 -22.14
C ALA A 44 -9.74 -1.11 -21.17
N ARG A 45 -9.07 -0.05 -21.64
CA ARG A 45 -8.11 0.78 -20.89
C ARG A 45 -8.77 1.88 -20.08
N VAL A 46 -9.96 2.32 -20.49
CA VAL A 46 -10.65 3.47 -19.90
C VAL A 46 -11.74 2.98 -18.96
N ARG A 47 -11.70 3.40 -17.70
CA ARG A 47 -12.72 3.04 -16.70
C ARG A 47 -13.18 4.29 -15.95
N ALA A 48 -14.50 4.48 -15.88
CA ALA A 48 -15.10 5.56 -15.10
C ALA A 48 -15.76 5.00 -13.83
N PHE A 49 -15.54 5.67 -12.71
CA PHE A 49 -16.08 5.32 -11.40
C PHE A 49 -16.80 6.52 -10.80
N ALA A 50 -18.00 6.31 -10.27
CA ALA A 50 -18.62 7.30 -9.41
C ALA A 50 -17.82 7.35 -8.10
N ALA A 51 -17.29 8.53 -7.75
CA ALA A 51 -16.64 8.75 -6.47
C ALA A 51 -17.71 8.98 -5.40
N GLU A 52 -18.35 7.89 -5.00
CA GLU A 52 -19.07 7.86 -3.74
C GLU A 52 -18.03 7.81 -2.61
N GLU A 53 -18.00 8.88 -1.81
CA GLU A 53 -17.20 9.10 -0.59
C GLU A 53 -16.13 8.01 -0.29
N PHE A 54 -14.95 8.15 -0.90
CA PHE A 54 -13.84 7.21 -0.71
C PHE A 54 -13.13 7.48 0.64
N ASN A 55 -13.24 6.55 1.59
CA ASN A 55 -12.55 6.63 2.88
C ASN A 55 -11.19 5.93 2.83
N ILE A 56 -10.10 6.71 2.80
CA ILE A 56 -8.73 6.19 2.95
C ILE A 56 -8.38 6.14 4.44
N ARG A 57 -8.07 4.95 4.96
CA ARG A 57 -7.51 4.78 6.31
C ARG A 57 -6.02 4.43 6.21
N VAL A 58 -5.17 5.38 6.56
CA VAL A 58 -3.73 5.16 6.65
C VAL A 58 -3.40 4.66 8.05
N TYR A 59 -2.83 3.45 8.13
CA TYR A 59 -2.29 2.90 9.38
C TYR A 59 -0.77 3.01 9.33
N HIS A 60 -0.19 3.89 10.17
CA HIS A 60 1.26 3.98 10.35
C HIS A 60 1.68 3.14 11.57
N ARG A 61 2.55 2.15 11.35
CA ARG A 61 3.17 1.38 12.45
C ARG A 61 4.53 2.02 12.76
N PRO A 62 4.68 2.73 13.90
CA PRO A 62 5.97 3.29 14.26
C PRO A 62 6.98 2.17 14.51
N VAL A 63 8.18 2.32 13.94
CA VAL A 63 9.33 1.46 14.24
C VAL A 63 10.06 2.07 15.42
N VAL A 64 10.19 1.29 16.49
CA VAL A 64 10.93 1.68 17.70
C VAL A 64 12.15 0.77 17.85
N ALA A 65 13.33 1.37 17.96
CA ALA A 65 14.57 0.68 18.30
C ALA A 65 14.99 1.10 19.71
N LEU A 66 15.48 0.15 20.50
CA LEU A 66 16.07 0.43 21.80
C LEU A 66 17.54 0.77 21.58
N THR A 67 17.90 2.04 21.73
CA THR A 67 19.28 2.51 21.67
C THR A 67 19.91 2.48 23.06
N THR A 68 21.21 2.20 23.14
CA THR A 68 21.98 2.38 24.37
C THR A 68 22.47 3.83 24.46
N ALA A 69 22.89 4.29 25.64
CA ALA A 69 23.45 5.63 25.80
C ALA A 69 24.71 5.88 24.95
N ALA A 70 25.37 4.82 24.46
CA ALA A 70 26.49 4.90 23.52
C ALA A 70 26.03 5.12 22.07
N ASP A 71 24.83 4.67 21.70
CA ASP A 71 24.25 4.84 20.36
C ASP A 71 23.54 6.20 20.20
N ALA A 72 23.18 6.87 21.30
CA ALA A 72 22.55 8.20 21.28
C ALA A 72 23.54 9.33 20.95
N ASP A 73 24.85 9.09 21.09
CA ASP A 73 25.92 10.05 20.79
C ASP A 73 26.48 9.86 19.36
N ALA A 74 26.15 8.74 18.71
CA ALA A 74 26.31 8.54 17.28
C ALA A 74 25.10 9.16 16.57
N GLY A 75 25.08 10.49 16.48
CA GLY A 75 24.10 11.23 15.70
C GLY A 75 24.22 10.91 14.21
N GLU A 76 23.73 9.76 13.78
CA GLU A 76 23.36 9.55 12.38
C GLU A 76 21.99 10.20 12.18
N GLU A 77 22.02 11.44 11.67
CA GLU A 77 20.85 12.06 11.09
C GLU A 77 20.24 11.09 10.08
N PRO A 78 18.92 10.85 10.08
CA PRO A 78 18.30 10.11 9.00
C PRO A 78 18.52 10.94 7.73
N GLU A 79 19.31 10.42 6.79
CA GLU A 79 19.38 10.95 5.43
C GLU A 79 17.93 11.06 4.94
N ALA A 80 17.46 12.30 4.80
CA ALA A 80 16.25 12.57 4.05
C ALA A 80 16.47 11.94 2.69
N ALA A 81 15.72 10.87 2.39
CA ALA A 81 15.74 10.22 1.10
C ALA A 81 15.48 11.30 0.04
N ASN A 82 16.56 11.73 -0.61
CA ASN A 82 16.54 12.75 -1.63
C ASN A 82 15.70 12.20 -2.78
N ALA A 83 14.51 12.77 -2.93
CA ALA A 83 13.79 12.73 -4.19
C ALA A 83 14.58 13.57 -5.20
N GLY A 84 15.21 12.92 -6.17
CA GLY A 84 15.71 13.54 -7.41
C GLY A 84 17.21 13.34 -7.65
N GLY A 85 17.55 12.60 -8.70
CA GLY A 85 18.90 12.53 -9.26
C GLY A 85 19.21 11.20 -9.94
N GLU A 86 19.24 11.22 -11.26
CA GLU A 86 19.49 10.12 -12.19
C GLU A 86 20.84 9.41 -11.95
N VAL A 87 20.89 8.08 -12.03
CA VAL A 87 22.10 7.30 -12.40
C VAL A 87 21.71 5.95 -13.00
N ASP A 88 21.89 5.89 -14.32
CA ASP A 88 22.59 4.91 -15.16
C ASP A 88 22.81 3.45 -14.69
N LEU A 89 22.77 2.57 -15.70
CA LEU A 89 22.89 1.10 -15.75
C LEU A 89 24.28 0.62 -15.19
N GLU A 90 24.59 -0.63 -14.78
CA GLU A 90 24.43 -1.99 -15.33
C GLU A 90 24.78 -3.05 -14.25
N GLU A 91 24.37 -4.32 -14.50
CA GLU A 91 24.92 -5.64 -14.03
C GLU A 91 25.37 -5.84 -12.56
N ASP A 92 24.96 -6.88 -11.83
CA ASP A 92 25.16 -8.30 -12.15
C ASP A 92 24.35 -9.17 -11.14
N VAL A 93 23.91 -10.35 -11.57
CA VAL A 93 23.11 -11.33 -10.80
C VAL A 93 24.06 -12.43 -10.28
N PRO A 94 23.79 -13.18 -9.18
CA PRO A 94 22.90 -14.32 -9.35
C PRO A 94 22.08 -14.81 -8.13
N ALA A 95 21.07 -15.59 -8.51
CA ALA A 95 20.10 -16.38 -7.78
C ALA A 95 20.60 -17.24 -6.58
N ALA A 96 19.71 -17.46 -5.61
CA ALA A 96 19.47 -18.80 -5.04
C ALA A 96 18.16 -18.90 -4.23
N SER A 97 17.22 -19.69 -4.79
CA SER A 97 16.38 -20.66 -4.08
C SER A 97 15.26 -20.19 -3.14
N ALA A 98 14.10 -19.94 -3.75
CA ALA A 98 12.81 -20.26 -3.13
C ALA A 98 12.48 -21.74 -3.36
N LYS A 99 12.09 -22.47 -2.31
CA LYS A 99 11.10 -23.56 -2.42
C LYS A 99 10.20 -23.64 -1.17
N PRO A 100 8.97 -24.14 -1.33
CA PRO A 100 7.81 -23.81 -0.52
C PRO A 100 7.30 -25.00 0.32
N ALA A 101 6.29 -24.75 1.17
CA ALA A 101 5.23 -25.66 1.66
C ALA A 101 4.90 -25.28 3.11
N ALA A 102 3.76 -24.68 3.41
CA ALA A 102 2.46 -25.37 3.54
C ALA A 102 2.54 -26.60 4.47
N SER A 103 2.36 -26.36 5.77
CA SER A 103 1.98 -27.32 6.83
C SER A 103 2.10 -26.54 8.15
N LEU A 104 1.12 -26.40 9.05
CA LEU A 104 -0.07 -27.18 9.34
C LEU A 104 -1.06 -26.27 10.07
N LEU A 105 -2.34 -26.43 9.74
CA LEU A 105 -3.44 -26.17 10.66
C LEU A 105 -3.17 -26.97 11.96
N THR A 106 -2.75 -26.28 13.01
CA THR A 106 -2.95 -26.77 14.37
C THR A 106 -4.17 -26.05 14.92
N MET A 107 -5.26 -26.80 15.00
CA MET A 107 -6.44 -26.43 15.75
C MET A 107 -6.08 -26.07 17.19
N GLU A 108 -6.64 -24.94 17.63
CA GLU A 108 -7.40 -24.82 18.87
C GLU A 108 -6.68 -25.17 20.19
N ALA A 109 -6.26 -24.11 20.88
CA ALA A 109 -6.59 -23.98 22.29
C ALA A 109 -6.96 -22.51 22.52
N ALA A 110 -8.26 -22.22 22.59
CA ALA A 110 -8.74 -20.96 23.13
C ALA A 110 -8.44 -20.95 24.64
N SER A 111 -7.18 -20.72 24.99
CA SER A 111 -6.75 -20.55 26.37
C SER A 111 -7.43 -19.31 26.92
N GLU A 112 -8.16 -19.48 28.02
CA GLU A 112 -8.88 -18.37 28.65
C GLU A 112 -7.91 -17.22 28.95
N PRO A 113 -8.32 -15.98 28.70
CA PRO A 113 -7.49 -14.81 28.91
C PRO A 113 -7.08 -14.69 30.38
N PHE A 114 -5.78 -14.57 30.62
CA PHE A 114 -5.25 -14.42 31.98
C PHE A 114 -5.53 -13.00 32.49
N MET A 115 -6.08 -12.88 33.71
CA MET A 115 -6.37 -11.60 34.35
C MET A 115 -5.44 -11.38 35.54
N ARG A 116 -4.72 -10.25 35.57
CA ARG A 116 -3.93 -9.81 36.74
C ARG A 116 -4.24 -8.37 37.06
N ASN A 117 -4.65 -8.10 38.30
CA ASN A 117 -5.03 -6.76 38.77
C ASN A 117 -6.10 -6.08 37.89
N GLY A 118 -7.06 -6.85 37.35
CA GLY A 118 -8.12 -6.35 36.47
C GLY A 118 -7.70 -6.08 35.02
N LEU A 119 -6.43 -6.31 34.66
CA LEU A 119 -5.92 -6.20 33.30
C LEU A 119 -5.91 -7.58 32.62
N ARG A 120 -6.40 -7.62 31.37
CA ARG A 120 -6.50 -8.82 30.55
C ARG A 120 -5.23 -8.99 29.72
N PHE A 121 -4.49 -10.07 29.96
CA PHE A 121 -3.28 -10.43 29.22
C PHE A 121 -3.57 -11.58 28.25
N SER A 122 -2.82 -11.62 27.15
CA SER A 122 -2.81 -12.79 26.29
C SER A 122 -2.20 -13.99 27.03
N ALA A 123 -2.66 -15.19 26.69
CA ALA A 123 -2.23 -16.43 27.34
C ALA A 123 -0.71 -16.72 27.22
N GLN A 124 -0.01 -16.02 26.32
CA GLN A 124 1.45 -16.09 26.18
C GLN A 124 2.22 -15.53 27.38
N PHE A 125 1.57 -14.71 28.22
CA PHE A 125 2.19 -14.09 29.41
C PHE A 125 1.66 -14.67 30.73
N GLY A 126 0.93 -15.79 30.67
CA GLY A 126 0.52 -16.53 31.85
C GLY A 126 1.72 -17.14 32.59
N PRO A 127 1.64 -17.37 33.91
CA PRO A 127 2.65 -18.15 34.62
C PRO A 127 2.71 -19.58 34.06
N ALA A 128 3.93 -20.12 33.98
CA ALA A 128 4.21 -21.48 33.49
C ALA A 128 3.74 -22.58 34.46
#